data_AF-A0A4Q3E5U4-F1
#
_entry.id   AF-A0A4Q3E5U4-F1
#
_cell.length_a   1.000
_cell.length_b   1.000
_cell.length_c   1.000
_cell.angle_alpha   90.00
_cell.angle_beta   90.00
_cell.angle_gamma   90.00
#
_symmetry.space_group_name_H-M   'P 1'
#
loop_
_entity.id
_entity.type
_entity.pdbx_description
1 polymer ?
#
loop_
_entity_poly.entity_id
_entity_poly.type
_entity_poly.pdbx_seq_one_letter_code
_entity_poly.pdbx_strand_id
1 'polypeptide(L)'
;AWSIAEYIHQSAHKPKTLFATHYHELNELENRFDRIKNFHITNKEVGNKVIFLRKLAPGGSTHSFGIHVARMAGMPPALINRANEVLAQLEEKHGEKGADVKEKLKAVSLPKMQLNIFDAHSVTFEEIRTLLEAADINRLTPVEALLKLQEIKNKLQ
;
A
#
# COMPACT_ATOMS: atom_id res chain seq x y z
N ALA A 1 -11.57 -5.87 6.12
CA ALA A 1 -12.41 -5.82 4.91
C ALA A 1 -12.30 -7.12 4.10
N TRP A 2 -11.08 -7.57 3.74
CA TRP A 2 -10.87 -8.82 3.00
C TRP A 2 -11.54 -10.05 3.63
N SER A 3 -11.24 -10.35 4.89
CA SER A 3 -11.83 -11.50 5.61
C SER A 3 -13.36 -11.47 5.67
N ILE A 4 -13.95 -10.28 5.70
CA ILE A 4 -15.41 -10.10 5.68
C ILE A 4 -15.96 -10.48 4.30
N ALA A 5 -15.33 -10.01 3.22
CA ALA A 5 -15.73 -10.35 1.86
C ALA A 5 -15.60 -11.87 1.60
N GLU A 6 -14.52 -12.48 2.08
CA GLU A 6 -14.30 -13.93 2.02
C GLU A 6 -15.36 -14.71 2.82
N TYR A 7 -15.60 -14.32 4.08
CA TYR A 7 -16.63 -14.96 4.92
C TYR A 7 -18.02 -14.89 4.29
N ILE A 8 -18.40 -13.73 3.75
CA ILE A 8 -19.68 -13.54 3.05
C ILE A 8 -19.75 -14.41 1.80
N HIS A 9 -18.66 -14.48 1.02
CA HIS A 9 -18.60 -15.34 -0.16
C HIS A 9 -18.80 -16.80 0.24
N GLN A 10 -18.04 -17.31 1.21
CA GLN A 10 -18.08 -18.72 1.64
C GLN A 10 -19.36 -19.11 2.39
N SER A 11 -20.18 -18.16 2.83
CA SER A 11 -21.44 -18.43 3.52
C SER A 11 -22.39 -19.33 2.72
N ALA A 12 -22.97 -20.32 3.40
CA ALA A 12 -23.96 -21.24 2.82
C ALA A 12 -25.19 -20.50 2.23
N HIS A 13 -25.54 -19.36 2.81
CA HIS A 13 -26.70 -18.56 2.39
C HIS A 13 -26.45 -17.70 1.14
N LYS A 14 -25.19 -17.54 0.73
CA LYS A 14 -24.77 -16.81 -0.49
C LYS A 14 -25.54 -15.47 -0.70
N PRO A 15 -25.55 -14.57 0.30
CA PRO A 15 -26.36 -13.36 0.22
C PRO A 15 -25.90 -12.43 -0.90
N LYS A 16 -26.85 -11.76 -1.56
CA LYS A 16 -26.54 -10.68 -2.51
C LYS A 16 -25.90 -9.53 -1.73
N THR A 17 -24.66 -9.17 -2.09
CA THR A 17 -23.87 -8.22 -1.33
C THR A 17 -23.33 -7.13 -2.26
N LEU A 18 -23.50 -5.88 -1.85
CA LEU A 18 -22.80 -4.73 -2.42
C LEU A 18 -21.77 -4.26 -1.39
N PHE A 19 -20.50 -4.30 -1.76
CA PHE A 19 -19.39 -3.92 -0.89
C PHE A 19 -18.72 -2.67 -1.44
N ALA A 20 -19.06 -1.49 -0.90
CA ALA A 20 -18.41 -0.24 -1.26
C ALA A 20 -17.11 -0.08 -0.44
N THR A 21 -15.99 0.18 -1.11
CA THR A 21 -14.67 0.29 -0.47
C THR A 21 -13.79 1.31 -1.20
N HIS A 22 -12.79 1.84 -0.49
CA HIS A 22 -11.71 2.66 -1.04
C HIS A 22 -10.36 1.91 -1.10
N TYR A 23 -10.31 0.66 -0.64
CA TYR A 23 -9.12 -0.20 -0.69
C TYR A 23 -9.00 -0.85 -2.07
N HIS A 24 -8.02 -0.43 -2.86
CA HIS A 24 -7.77 -0.97 -4.20
C HIS A 24 -7.25 -2.41 -4.17
N GLU A 25 -6.62 -2.83 -3.07
CA GLU A 25 -6.10 -4.17 -2.86
C GLU A 25 -7.21 -5.23 -2.94
N LEU A 26 -8.46 -4.85 -2.60
CA LEU A 26 -9.61 -5.73 -2.69
C LEU A 26 -10.01 -6.07 -4.13
N ASN A 27 -9.51 -5.33 -5.15
CA ASN A 27 -9.75 -5.68 -6.54
C ASN A 27 -9.26 -7.10 -6.86
N GLU A 28 -8.20 -7.57 -6.20
CA GLU A 28 -7.63 -8.91 -6.37
C GLU A 28 -8.59 -10.04 -5.96
N LEU A 29 -9.62 -9.75 -5.17
CA LEU A 29 -10.65 -10.73 -4.80
C LEU A 29 -11.41 -11.29 -6.01
N GLU A 30 -11.62 -10.49 -7.07
CA GLU A 30 -12.28 -10.96 -8.29
C GLU A 30 -11.48 -12.06 -9.01
N ASN A 31 -10.14 -12.04 -8.89
CA ASN A 31 -9.28 -13.07 -9.48
C ASN A 31 -9.28 -14.38 -8.68
N ARG A 32 -9.60 -14.30 -7.38
CA ARG A 32 -9.54 -15.44 -6.45
C ARG A 32 -10.91 -16.10 -6.22
N PHE A 33 -12.00 -15.36 -6.39
CA PHE A 33 -13.35 -15.79 -6.06
C PHE A 33 -14.29 -15.59 -7.25
N ASP A 34 -14.82 -16.71 -7.76
CA ASP A 34 -15.72 -16.82 -8.92
C ASP A 34 -16.93 -15.85 -8.94
N ARG A 35 -17.55 -15.63 -7.77
CA ARG A 35 -18.76 -14.82 -7.58
C ARG A 35 -18.47 -13.35 -7.24
N ILE A 36 -17.21 -12.98 -7.07
CA ILE A 36 -16.83 -11.58 -6.84
C ILE A 36 -16.62 -10.91 -8.19
N LYS A 37 -17.20 -9.72 -8.36
CA LYS A 37 -17.06 -8.88 -9.56
C LYS A 37 -16.80 -7.45 -9.13
N ASN A 38 -15.74 -6.84 -9.66
CA ASN A 38 -15.43 -5.46 -9.34
C ASN A 38 -16.23 -4.50 -10.22
N PHE A 39 -16.66 -3.42 -9.59
CA PHE A 39 -17.29 -2.29 -10.26
C PHE A 39 -16.79 -0.99 -9.64
N HIS A 40 -16.70 0.05 -10.46
CA HIS A 40 -16.35 1.39 -10.02
C HIS A 40 -17.30 2.43 -10.62
N ILE A 41 -17.34 3.61 -10.00
CA ILE A 41 -18.08 4.75 -10.55
C ILE A 41 -17.16 5.46 -11.55
N THR A 42 -17.64 5.52 -12.79
CA THR A 42 -16.93 6.19 -13.88
C THR A 42 -16.79 7.69 -13.64
N ASN A 43 -15.68 8.22 -14.12
CA ASN A 43 -15.34 9.62 -14.08
C ASN A 43 -14.73 10.02 -15.43
N LYS A 44 -14.71 11.33 -15.69
CA LYS A 44 -14.08 11.92 -16.88
C LYS A 44 -13.23 13.09 -16.45
N GLU A 45 -11.98 13.11 -16.91
CA GLU A 45 -11.09 14.24 -16.72
C GLU A 45 -11.25 15.21 -17.90
N VAL A 46 -11.50 16.48 -17.59
CA VAL A 46 -11.58 17.55 -18.58
C VAL A 46 -10.79 18.74 -18.04
N GLY A 47 -9.58 18.93 -18.58
CA GLY A 47 -8.59 19.85 -18.01
C GLY A 47 -8.19 19.43 -16.59
N ASN A 48 -8.09 20.39 -15.65
CA ASN A 48 -7.75 20.13 -14.25
C ASN A 48 -8.97 19.79 -13.35
N LYS A 49 -10.08 19.32 -13.95
CA LYS A 49 -11.33 19.00 -13.27
C LYS A 49 -11.75 17.55 -13.55
N VAL A 50 -12.14 16.86 -12.48
CA VAL A 50 -12.73 15.51 -12.55
C VAL A 50 -14.24 15.64 -12.51
N ILE A 51 -14.92 15.04 -13.47
CA ILE A 51 -16.38 14.98 -13.55
C ILE A 51 -16.81 13.56 -13.21
N PHE A 52 -17.52 13.39 -12.09
CA PHE A 52 -18.09 12.10 -11.71
C PHE A 52 -19.35 11.83 -12.53
N LEU A 53 -19.29 10.83 -13.41
CA LEU A 53 -20.38 10.49 -14.33
C LEU A 53 -21.52 9.73 -13.64
N ARG A 54 -21.33 9.33 -12.36
CA ARG A 54 -22.29 8.57 -11.53
C ARG A 54 -22.79 7.29 -12.20
N LYS A 55 -22.07 6.78 -13.19
CA LYS A 55 -22.38 5.55 -13.91
C LYS A 55 -21.46 4.44 -13.42
N LEU A 56 -22.05 3.31 -13.04
CA LEU A 56 -21.31 2.11 -12.65
C LEU A 56 -20.73 1.42 -13.90
N ALA A 57 -19.47 1.03 -13.85
CA ALA A 57 -18.80 0.26 -14.90
C ALA A 57 -18.04 -0.93 -14.30
N PRO A 58 -17.88 -2.03 -15.06
CA PRO A 58 -17.09 -3.18 -14.60
C PRO A 58 -15.61 -2.83 -14.43
N GLY A 59 -14.94 -3.57 -13.54
CA GLY A 59 -13.53 -3.40 -13.20
C GLY A 59 -13.31 -2.60 -11.91
N GLY A 60 -12.11 -2.73 -11.33
CA GLY A 60 -11.67 -1.98 -10.16
C GLY A 60 -11.23 -0.56 -10.51
N SER A 61 -11.29 0.35 -9.54
CA SER A 61 -10.65 1.67 -9.69
C SER A 61 -9.13 1.52 -9.53
N THR A 62 -8.35 2.25 -10.32
CA THR A 62 -6.88 2.30 -10.21
C THR A 62 -6.38 3.61 -9.61
N HIS A 63 -7.25 4.62 -9.50
CA HIS A 63 -6.88 5.97 -9.07
C HIS A 63 -7.71 6.45 -7.88
N SER A 64 -7.03 7.20 -7.01
CA SER A 64 -7.62 7.87 -5.86
C SER A 64 -7.86 9.34 -6.20
N PHE A 65 -9.10 9.80 -6.03
CA PHE A 65 -9.50 11.16 -6.42
C PHE A 65 -9.50 12.16 -5.25
N GLY A 66 -8.82 11.85 -4.14
CA GLY A 66 -8.89 12.64 -2.90
C GLY A 66 -8.54 14.13 -3.07
N ILE A 67 -7.39 14.42 -3.70
CA ILE A 67 -6.95 15.80 -3.95
C ILE A 67 -7.91 16.52 -4.92
N HIS A 68 -8.44 15.80 -5.91
CA HIS A 68 -9.42 16.34 -6.85
C HIS A 68 -10.73 16.70 -6.15
N VAL A 69 -11.22 15.84 -5.23
CA VAL A 69 -12.40 16.12 -4.41
C VAL A 69 -12.17 17.31 -3.49
N ALA A 70 -11.00 17.41 -2.85
CA ALA A 70 -10.65 18.57 -2.02
C ALA A 70 -10.65 19.88 -2.83
N ARG A 71 -10.12 19.87 -4.07
CA ARG A 71 -10.18 21.03 -4.97
C ARG A 71 -11.61 21.43 -5.30
N MET A 72 -12.47 20.47 -5.61
CA MET A 72 -13.90 20.73 -5.88
C MET A 72 -14.66 21.25 -4.66
N ALA A 73 -14.28 20.82 -3.46
CA ALA A 73 -14.86 21.29 -2.20
C ALA A 73 -14.46 22.75 -1.85
N GLY A 74 -13.64 23.40 -2.67
CA GLY A 74 -13.23 24.78 -2.45
C GLY A 74 -12.09 24.94 -1.45
N MET A 75 -11.32 23.88 -1.21
CA MET A 75 -10.17 23.95 -0.31
C MET A 75 -9.11 24.94 -0.83
N PRO A 76 -8.37 25.63 0.06
CA PRO A 76 -7.41 26.66 -0.34
C PRO A 76 -6.35 26.15 -1.34
N PRO A 77 -5.98 26.94 -2.38
CA PRO A 77 -4.99 26.52 -3.37
C PRO A 77 -3.63 26.11 -2.76
N ALA A 78 -3.17 26.84 -1.74
CA ALA A 78 -1.93 26.52 -1.03
C ALA A 78 -1.97 25.12 -0.38
N LEU A 79 -3.12 24.72 0.16
CA LEU A 79 -3.31 23.39 0.74
C LEU A 79 -3.29 22.30 -0.33
N ILE A 80 -3.96 22.53 -1.46
CA ILE A 80 -3.96 21.60 -2.60
C ILE A 80 -2.55 21.42 -3.15
N ASN A 81 -1.78 22.50 -3.30
CA ASN A 81 -0.40 22.44 -3.77
C ASN A 81 0.46 21.61 -2.82
N ARG A 82 0.37 21.87 -1.51
CA ARG A 82 1.08 21.09 -0.50
C ARG A 82 0.71 19.61 -0.53
N ALA A 83 -0.57 19.29 -0.72
CA ALA A 83 -1.02 17.90 -0.84
C ALA A 83 -0.42 17.19 -2.07
N ASN A 84 -0.28 17.90 -3.20
CA ASN A 84 0.36 17.35 -4.40
C ASN A 84 1.87 17.14 -4.20
N GLU A 85 2.57 18.05 -3.53
CA GLU A 85 3.98 17.85 -3.17
C GLU A 85 4.17 16.61 -2.30
N VAL A 86 3.32 16.43 -1.28
CA VAL A 86 3.36 15.25 -0.41
C VAL A 86 3.04 13.98 -1.20
N LEU A 87 2.05 14.02 -2.10
CA LEU A 87 1.75 12.88 -2.98
C LEU A 87 2.94 12.50 -3.85
N ALA A 88 3.58 13.48 -4.49
CA ALA A 88 4.76 13.24 -5.32
C ALA A 88 5.90 12.59 -4.52
N GLN A 89 6.15 13.06 -3.28
CA GLN A 89 7.13 12.44 -2.39
C GLN A 89 6.76 11.00 -2.00
N LEU A 90 5.48 10.70 -1.81
CA LEU A 90 5.00 9.35 -1.50
C LEU A 90 5.07 8.42 -2.72
N GLU A 91 4.78 8.94 -3.92
CA GLU A 91 4.89 8.19 -5.17
C GLU A 91 6.34 7.91 -5.54
N GLU A 92 7.24 8.88 -5.36
CA GLU A 92 8.68 8.71 -5.57
C GLU A 92 9.27 7.69 -4.60
N LYS A 93 8.83 7.68 -3.34
CA LYS A 93 9.19 6.65 -2.35
C LYS A 93 8.64 5.26 -2.66
N HIS A 94 7.56 5.16 -3.45
CA HIS A 94 7.01 3.90 -3.94
C HIS A 94 7.48 3.55 -5.36
N GLY A 95 8.33 4.38 -5.96
CA GLY A 95 8.67 4.39 -7.39
C GLY A 95 9.78 3.45 -7.84
N GLU A 96 9.66 2.15 -7.57
CA GLU A 96 10.12 1.06 -8.45
C GLU A 96 9.21 -0.16 -8.22
N LYS A 97 7.98 -0.10 -8.75
CA LYS A 97 7.12 -1.25 -9.18
C LYS A 97 5.70 -0.76 -9.49
N GLY A 98 5.59 0.17 -10.42
CA GLY A 98 4.39 0.32 -11.23
C GLY A 98 4.56 -0.53 -12.49
N ALA A 99 3.66 -1.48 -12.72
CA ALA A 99 3.58 -2.38 -13.88
C ALA A 99 4.44 -3.67 -13.85
N ASP A 100 4.17 -4.57 -12.89
CA ASP A 100 4.05 -6.01 -13.18
C ASP A 100 3.70 -6.79 -11.91
N VAL A 101 2.41 -6.97 -11.64
CA VAL A 101 1.90 -7.89 -10.59
C VAL A 101 1.59 -9.27 -11.20
N LYS A 102 2.03 -9.55 -12.44
CA LYS A 102 1.66 -10.78 -13.16
C LYS A 102 2.48 -12.03 -12.82
N GLU A 103 3.64 -11.95 -12.16
CA GLU A 103 4.53 -13.14 -12.08
C GLU A 103 5.03 -13.59 -10.71
N LYS A 104 4.68 -12.97 -9.57
CA LYS A 104 5.28 -13.35 -8.26
C LYS A 104 4.33 -13.87 -7.18
N LEU A 105 3.13 -14.35 -7.53
CA LEU A 105 2.15 -14.85 -6.53
C LEU A 105 1.88 -16.36 -6.60
N LYS A 106 2.67 -17.15 -7.33
CA LYS A 106 2.51 -18.63 -7.36
C LYS A 106 3.17 -19.37 -6.19
N ALA A 107 3.81 -18.69 -5.25
CA ALA A 107 4.29 -19.34 -4.05
C ALA A 107 4.20 -18.39 -2.86
N VAL A 108 3.67 -18.93 -1.76
CA VAL A 108 3.80 -18.50 -0.36
C VAL A 108 2.45 -18.15 0.29
N SER A 109 2.01 -19.14 1.06
CA SER A 109 1.16 -19.08 2.25
C SER A 109 1.26 -17.75 3.00
N LEU A 110 0.11 -17.16 3.34
CA LEU A 110 -0.02 -16.17 4.42
C LEU A 110 0.62 -16.73 5.72
N PRO A 111 1.16 -15.91 6.65
CA PRO A 111 0.72 -14.54 6.94
C PRO A 111 1.87 -13.50 7.05
N LYS A 112 1.57 -12.22 6.77
CA LYS A 112 2.22 -11.06 7.43
C LYS A 112 1.43 -9.77 7.16
N MET A 113 0.82 -9.30 8.23
CA MET A 113 0.11 -8.06 8.45
C MET A 113 1.11 -6.88 8.30
N GLN A 114 0.75 -5.81 7.57
CA GLN A 114 1.51 -4.54 7.42
C GLN A 114 2.83 -4.62 6.64
N LEU A 115 2.84 -4.32 5.33
CA LEU A 115 4.10 -4.35 4.53
C LEU A 115 4.60 -2.99 4.00
N ASN A 116 3.77 -1.98 3.72
CA ASN A 116 4.30 -0.85 2.90
C ASN A 116 4.91 0.34 3.66
N ILE A 117 5.12 0.26 4.99
CA ILE A 117 6.02 1.21 5.71
C ILE A 117 7.45 0.66 5.77
N PHE A 118 7.66 -0.61 5.44
CA PHE A 118 8.83 -1.36 5.87
C PHE A 118 9.80 -1.75 4.76
N ASP A 119 9.48 -1.74 3.47
CA ASP A 119 10.26 -2.57 2.52
C ASP A 119 11.65 -2.06 2.08
N ALA A 120 11.95 -0.76 2.09
CA ALA A 120 13.32 -0.27 1.84
C ALA A 120 14.17 -0.22 3.12
N HIS A 121 13.51 -0.07 4.26
CA HIS A 121 14.14 -0.22 5.56
C HIS A 121 14.27 -1.70 5.95
N SER A 122 13.50 -2.63 5.39
CA SER A 122 13.41 -4.00 5.92
C SER A 122 14.69 -4.78 5.77
N VAL A 123 15.38 -4.70 4.63
CA VAL A 123 16.62 -5.48 4.43
C VAL A 123 17.75 -4.93 5.29
N THR A 124 18.00 -3.62 5.21
CA THR A 124 19.04 -2.96 6.01
C THR A 124 18.74 -3.03 7.52
N PHE A 125 17.48 -2.85 7.92
CA PHE A 125 17.09 -3.00 9.33
C PHE A 125 17.13 -4.45 9.79
N GLU A 126 16.84 -5.44 8.94
CA GLU A 126 16.94 -6.85 9.34
C GLU A 126 18.40 -7.29 9.47
N GLU A 127 19.30 -6.76 8.64
CA GLU A 127 20.74 -6.93 8.82
C GLU A 127 21.23 -6.29 10.14
N ILE A 128 20.83 -5.05 10.42
CA ILE A 128 21.17 -4.36 11.66
C ILE A 128 20.58 -5.09 12.88
N ARG A 129 19.34 -5.57 12.76
CA ARG A 129 18.66 -6.35 13.81
C ARG A 129 19.41 -7.65 14.10
N THR A 130 19.81 -8.38 13.06
CA THR A 130 20.59 -9.61 13.22
C THR A 130 21.93 -9.32 13.92
N LEU A 131 22.60 -8.23 13.56
CA LEU A 131 23.85 -7.80 14.21
C LEU A 131 23.67 -7.45 15.69
N LEU A 132 22.56 -6.81 16.04
CA LEU A 132 22.22 -6.43 17.41
C LEU A 132 21.80 -7.65 18.26
N GLU A 133 21.01 -8.58 17.71
CA GLU A 133 20.59 -9.81 18.40
C GLU A 133 21.78 -10.75 18.66
N ALA A 134 22.76 -10.78 17.77
CA ALA A 134 24.00 -11.55 17.94
C ALA A 134 25.02 -10.86 18.87
N ALA A 135 24.81 -9.61 19.28
CA ALA A 135 25.74 -8.87 20.13
C ALA A 135 25.47 -9.12 21.62
N ASP A 136 26.44 -9.71 22.33
CA ASP A 136 26.41 -9.82 23.79
C ASP A 136 27.09 -8.60 24.43
N ILE A 137 26.27 -7.68 24.93
CA ILE A 137 26.71 -6.42 25.55
C ILE A 137 27.64 -6.65 26.75
N ASN A 138 27.44 -7.75 27.49
CA ASN A 138 28.21 -8.03 28.71
C ASN A 138 29.61 -8.59 28.43
N ARG A 139 29.90 -8.93 27.17
CA ARG A 139 31.18 -9.54 26.75
C ARG A 139 31.97 -8.69 25.76
N LEU A 140 31.42 -7.56 25.32
CA LEU A 140 32.10 -6.63 24.42
C LEU A 140 33.08 -5.75 25.19
N THR A 141 34.27 -5.60 24.64
CA THR A 141 35.19 -4.55 25.09
C THR A 141 34.71 -3.18 24.59
N PRO A 142 35.06 -2.08 25.27
CA PRO A 142 34.66 -0.73 24.85
C PRO A 142 35.04 -0.39 23.40
N VAL A 143 36.18 -0.91 22.92
CA VAL A 143 36.66 -0.70 21.54
C VAL A 143 35.80 -1.47 20.54
N GLU A 144 35.45 -2.73 20.81
CA GLU A 144 34.58 -3.53 19.95
C GLU A 144 33.17 -2.96 19.86
N ALA A 145 32.65 -2.41 20.97
CA ALA A 145 31.36 -1.73 20.98
C ALA A 145 31.34 -0.52 20.04
N LEU A 146 32.40 0.31 20.07
CA LEU A 146 32.54 1.46 19.18
C LEU A 146 32.69 1.05 17.70
N LEU A 147 33.43 -0.02 17.42
CA LEU A 147 33.57 -0.55 16.06
C LEU A 147 32.25 -1.09 15.50
N LYS A 148 31.47 -1.83 16.31
CA LYS A 148 30.13 -2.29 15.93
C LYS A 148 29.15 -1.14 15.71
N LEU A 149 29.21 -0.10 16.53
CA LEU A 149 28.39 1.11 16.34
C LEU A 149 28.73 1.83 15.03
N GLN A 150 30.02 1.90 14.68
CA GLN A 150 30.46 2.47 13.41
C GLN A 150 29.96 1.64 12.21
N GLU A 151 29.98 0.31 12.32
CA GLU A 151 29.45 -0.60 11.30
C GLU A 151 27.94 -0.39 11.07
N ILE A 152 27.16 -0.29 12.14
CA ILE A 152 25.72 -0.01 12.07
C ILE A 152 25.47 1.35 11.42
N LYS A 153 26.26 2.37 11.78
CA LYS A 153 26.15 3.71 11.21
C LYS A 153 26.46 3.72 9.70
N ASN A 154 27.47 2.98 9.27
CA ASN A 154 27.81 2.86 7.85
C ASN A 154 26.72 2.15 7.04
N LYS A 155 26.00 1.20 7.64
CA LYS A 155 24.86 0.51 7.00
C LYS A 155 23.62 1.40 6.85
N LEU A 156 23.52 2.50 7.60
CA LEU A 156 22.41 3.46 7.54
C LEU A 156 22.62 4.61 6.55
N GLN A 157 23.83 4.76 5.99
CA GLN A 157 24.18 5.76 4.98
C GLN A 157 24.01 5.21 3.57
#